data_AF-A0A534V1D0-F1
#
_entry.id   AF-A0A534V1D0-F1
#
_cell.length_a   1.000
_cell.length_b   1.000
_cell.length_c   1.000
_cell.angle_alpha   90.00
_cell.angle_beta   90.00
_cell.angle_gamma   90.00
#
_symmetry.space_group_name_H-M   'P 1'
#
loop_
_entity.id
_entity.type
_entity.pdbx_description
1 polymer ?
#
loop_
_entity_poly.entity_id
_entity_poly.type
_entity_poly.pdbx_seq_one_letter_code
_entity_poly.pdbx_strand_id
1 'polypeptide(L)'
;MSFCLMADESVEDGIKRIVSKEIAQAIKEIDNPRLKRSEAIHEVRKHCKKIRSVLRLVRPQFEETYQFENAWFRDTAKGIAELRDAEAIIETYDSLLDKFNDQVDRRAFAPIRRALTLRQKKIIEETGDLNQKLKELRARMDKAAGRVADWKLKVDGFDGIEGGLVATYRLARKTMTAAYGDPTAENFHEWRKQAKYHGYHMRLLRELWKPVMRSLEKEADELSDLLGDDHNLDVLHKTLLKSPNKYGKKRDIQVLLGLIDRRSAELRVEAKTIGGRIFAEKPKAFGRRFRVYWEVCRSEVELPSKKLTEEPGVVTAAA
;
A
#
# COMPACT_ATOMS: atom_id res chain seq x y z
N MET A 1 4.77 -18.25 3.04
CA MET A 1 5.22 -17.33 4.12
C MET A 1 4.69 -15.93 3.89
N SER A 2 4.06 -15.35 4.90
CA SER A 2 3.30 -14.10 4.88
C SER A 2 4.16 -12.86 5.15
N PHE A 3 3.68 -11.70 4.72
CA PHE A 3 4.23 -10.37 5.05
C PHE A 3 3.80 -9.98 6.48
N CYS A 4 4.32 -10.68 7.49
CA CYS A 4 4.02 -10.45 8.90
C CYS A 4 5.22 -10.83 9.79
N LEU A 5 5.32 -10.15 10.94
CA LEU A 5 6.20 -10.55 12.05
C LEU A 5 5.57 -11.75 12.76
N MET A 6 6.41 -12.72 13.11
CA MET A 6 6.02 -13.90 13.87
C MET A 6 6.28 -13.69 15.36
N ALA A 7 5.56 -14.43 16.19
CA ALA A 7 5.64 -14.31 17.64
C ALA A 7 6.85 -15.05 18.25
N ASP A 8 7.48 -15.95 17.49
CA ASP A 8 8.61 -16.79 17.86
C ASP A 8 9.97 -16.28 17.34
N GLU A 9 10.01 -15.11 16.70
CA GLU A 9 11.25 -14.50 16.17
C GLU A 9 11.54 -13.14 16.82
N SER A 10 12.79 -12.70 16.76
CA SER A 10 13.16 -11.32 17.11
C SER A 10 12.58 -10.34 16.07
N VAL A 11 12.38 -9.09 16.46
CA VAL A 11 11.97 -8.04 15.51
C VAL A 11 13.03 -7.86 14.43
N GLU A 12 14.31 -7.84 14.80
CA GLU A 12 15.40 -7.71 13.81
C GLU A 12 15.32 -8.81 12.75
N ASP A 13 15.21 -10.07 13.17
CA ASP A 13 15.16 -11.22 12.25
C ASP A 13 13.90 -11.21 11.39
N GLY A 14 12.74 -10.87 11.98
CA GLY A 14 11.50 -10.74 11.25
C GLY A 14 11.56 -9.66 10.17
N ILE A 15 12.15 -8.50 10.48
CA ILE A 15 12.33 -7.40 9.53
C ILE A 15 13.26 -7.83 8.38
N LYS A 16 14.41 -8.44 8.69
CA LYS A 16 15.34 -8.96 7.69
C LYS A 16 14.68 -10.01 6.80
N ARG A 17 13.99 -10.99 7.40
CA ARG A 17 13.27 -12.07 6.69
C ARG A 17 12.22 -11.50 5.74
N ILE A 18 11.40 -10.56 6.21
CA ILE A 18 10.32 -9.95 5.42
C ILE A 18 10.92 -9.18 4.25
N VAL A 19 11.92 -8.33 4.48
CA VAL A 19 12.50 -7.51 3.42
C VAL A 19 13.26 -8.37 2.40
N SER A 20 14.13 -9.28 2.86
CA SER A 20 14.82 -10.23 1.96
C SER A 20 13.84 -11.00 1.10
N LYS A 21 12.71 -11.41 1.67
CA LYS A 21 11.66 -12.09 0.91
C LYS A 21 11.01 -11.18 -0.13
N GLU A 22 10.63 -9.96 0.22
CA GLU A 22 10.00 -9.03 -0.72
C GLU A 22 10.95 -8.64 -1.86
N ILE A 23 12.26 -8.55 -1.58
CA ILE A 23 13.30 -8.40 -2.62
C ILE A 23 13.35 -9.64 -3.53
N ALA A 24 13.41 -10.84 -2.94
CA ALA A 24 13.44 -12.09 -3.71
C ALA A 24 12.18 -12.29 -4.58
N GLN A 25 10.99 -11.91 -4.09
CA GLN A 25 9.78 -11.92 -4.89
C GLN A 25 9.84 -10.89 -6.02
N ALA A 26 10.32 -9.67 -5.76
CA ALA A 26 10.49 -8.68 -6.83
C ALA A 26 11.43 -9.18 -7.94
N ILE A 27 12.54 -9.84 -7.59
CA ILE A 27 13.44 -10.49 -8.56
C ILE A 27 12.70 -11.59 -9.32
N LYS A 28 11.93 -12.44 -8.63
CA LYS A 28 11.14 -13.50 -9.26
C LYS A 28 10.14 -12.95 -10.28
N GLU A 29 9.46 -11.84 -9.99
CA GLU A 29 8.52 -11.23 -10.93
C GLU A 29 9.22 -10.59 -12.14
N ILE A 30 10.43 -10.04 -11.95
CA ILE A 30 11.27 -9.56 -13.05
C ILE A 30 11.67 -10.71 -13.97
N ASP A 31 12.11 -11.83 -13.38
CA ASP A 31 12.62 -13.00 -14.09
C ASP A 31 11.48 -13.89 -14.65
N ASN A 32 10.22 -13.59 -14.36
CA ASN A 32 9.07 -14.38 -14.79
C ASN A 32 8.76 -14.17 -16.29
N PRO A 33 8.97 -15.18 -17.16
CA PRO A 33 8.73 -15.04 -18.59
C PRO A 33 7.24 -14.97 -18.96
N ARG A 34 6.34 -15.34 -18.04
CA ARG A 34 4.88 -15.33 -18.27
C ARG A 34 4.26 -13.95 -18.03
N LEU A 35 4.94 -13.05 -17.32
CA LEU A 35 4.43 -11.71 -17.06
C LEU A 35 4.76 -10.77 -18.22
N LYS A 36 3.80 -9.90 -18.55
CA LYS A 36 4.13 -8.74 -19.39
C LYS A 36 5.12 -7.86 -18.64
N ARG A 37 5.97 -7.15 -19.37
CA ARG A 37 7.00 -6.30 -18.76
C ARG A 37 6.40 -5.17 -17.92
N SER A 38 5.25 -4.63 -18.31
CA SER A 38 4.49 -3.66 -17.52
C SER A 38 3.94 -4.24 -16.20
N GLU A 39 3.46 -5.48 -16.23
CA GLU A 39 2.98 -6.22 -15.05
C GLU A 39 4.12 -6.50 -14.07
N ALA A 40 5.29 -6.94 -14.56
CA ALA A 40 6.49 -7.12 -13.74
C ALA A 40 6.92 -5.81 -13.06
N ILE A 41 6.91 -4.69 -13.80
CA ILE A 41 7.15 -3.34 -13.27
C ILE A 41 6.15 -2.98 -12.16
N HIS A 42 4.87 -3.32 -12.33
CA HIS A 42 3.83 -3.08 -11.34
C HIS A 42 4.12 -3.84 -10.03
N GLU A 43 4.42 -5.14 -10.11
CA GLU A 43 4.72 -5.94 -8.92
C GLU A 43 6.00 -5.46 -8.21
N VAL A 44 7.05 -5.07 -8.96
CA VAL A 44 8.26 -4.46 -8.39
C VAL A 44 7.93 -3.19 -7.58
N ARG A 45 7.08 -2.29 -8.09
CA ARG A 45 6.65 -1.09 -7.36
C ARG A 45 5.94 -1.44 -6.06
N LYS A 46 5.11 -2.48 -6.07
CA LYS A 46 4.37 -2.97 -4.90
C LYS A 46 5.33 -3.53 -3.85
N HIS A 47 6.32 -4.33 -4.24
CA HIS A 47 7.38 -4.82 -3.36
C HIS A 47 8.20 -3.66 -2.76
N CYS A 48 8.64 -2.69 -3.57
CA CYS A 48 9.31 -1.48 -3.06
C CYS A 48 8.45 -0.73 -2.03
N LYS A 49 7.14 -0.62 -2.26
CA LYS A 49 6.23 0.07 -1.33
C LYS A 49 6.09 -0.69 0.00
N LYS A 50 6.01 -2.02 -0.05
CA LYS A 50 6.01 -2.88 1.14
C LYS A 50 7.32 -2.79 1.92
N ILE A 51 8.46 -2.88 1.26
CA ILE A 51 9.76 -2.74 1.94
C ILE A 51 9.86 -1.39 2.63
N ARG A 52 9.43 -0.31 1.96
CA ARG A 52 9.40 1.02 2.57
C ARG A 52 8.45 1.16 3.76
N SER A 53 7.36 0.39 3.82
CA SER A 53 6.49 0.39 5.00
C SER A 53 7.16 -0.29 6.19
N VAL A 54 7.91 -1.38 5.95
CA VAL A 54 8.74 -2.04 6.95
C VAL A 54 9.81 -1.09 7.50
N LEU A 55 10.56 -0.44 6.61
CA LEU A 55 11.59 0.53 7.00
C LEU A 55 11.01 1.68 7.85
N ARG A 56 9.82 2.17 7.52
CA ARG A 56 9.13 3.20 8.31
C ARG A 56 8.71 2.73 9.70
N LEU A 57 8.45 1.44 9.88
CA LEU A 57 8.06 0.86 11.17
C LEU A 57 9.24 0.91 12.15
N VAL A 58 10.45 0.59 11.68
CA VAL A 58 11.67 0.53 12.50
C VAL A 58 12.52 1.81 12.47
N ARG A 59 12.09 2.83 11.71
CA ARG A 59 12.84 4.07 11.50
C ARG A 59 13.50 4.64 12.78
N PRO A 60 12.80 4.76 13.93
CA PRO A 60 13.41 5.34 15.14
C PRO A 60 14.66 4.59 15.63
N GLN A 61 14.76 3.29 15.32
CA GLN A 61 15.87 2.43 15.75
C GLN A 61 16.97 2.30 14.70
N PHE A 62 16.77 2.86 13.51
CA PHE A 62 17.61 2.56 12.36
C PHE A 62 17.71 3.74 11.37
N GLU A 63 17.78 4.98 11.88
CA GLU A 63 17.59 6.21 11.09
C GLU A 63 18.56 6.36 9.91
N GLU A 64 19.88 6.14 10.10
CA GLU A 64 20.87 6.30 9.01
C GLU A 64 20.63 5.29 7.88
N THR A 65 20.51 4.01 8.22
CA THR A 65 20.20 2.98 7.24
C THR A 65 18.80 3.16 6.65
N TYR A 66 17.83 3.62 7.44
CA TYR A 66 16.49 3.97 6.96
C TYR A 66 16.58 5.04 5.86
N GLN A 67 17.34 6.13 6.06
CA GLN A 67 17.44 7.21 5.09
C GLN A 67 17.98 6.68 3.75
N PHE A 68 19.07 5.91 3.80
CA PHE A 68 19.67 5.32 2.62
C PHE A 68 18.73 4.32 1.93
N GLU A 69 18.18 3.34 2.66
CA GLU A 69 17.37 2.27 2.08
C GLU A 69 16.00 2.77 1.61
N ASN A 70 15.33 3.64 2.36
CA ASN A 70 14.07 4.22 1.90
C ASN A 70 14.28 5.08 0.65
N ALA A 71 15.40 5.81 0.53
CA ALA A 71 15.74 6.50 -0.72
C ALA A 71 16.01 5.49 -1.85
N TRP A 72 16.79 4.45 -1.60
CA TRP A 72 17.11 3.40 -2.56
C TRP A 72 15.86 2.78 -3.19
N PHE A 73 14.91 2.31 -2.37
CA PHE A 73 13.67 1.69 -2.85
C PHE A 73 12.68 2.70 -3.45
N ARG A 74 12.66 3.94 -2.95
CA ARG A 74 11.87 5.03 -3.56
C ARG A 74 12.34 5.31 -4.98
N ASP A 75 13.65 5.46 -5.17
CA ASP A 75 14.23 5.84 -6.46
C ASP A 75 14.19 4.67 -7.45
N THR A 76 14.35 3.44 -6.96
CA THR A 76 14.10 2.21 -7.75
C THR A 76 12.67 2.20 -8.31
N ALA A 77 11.67 2.52 -7.49
CA ALA A 77 10.27 2.57 -7.95
C ALA A 77 9.94 3.79 -8.83
N LYS A 78 10.70 4.88 -8.71
CA LYS A 78 10.47 6.13 -9.46
C LYS A 78 10.79 5.99 -10.94
N GLY A 79 11.85 5.26 -11.30
CA GLY A 79 12.30 5.08 -12.70
C GLY A 79 11.31 4.38 -13.63
N ILE A 80 10.22 3.85 -13.09
CA ILE A 80 9.17 3.09 -13.78
C ILE A 80 7.75 3.61 -13.45
N ALA A 81 7.64 4.82 -12.89
CA ALA A 81 6.35 5.36 -12.45
C ALA A 81 5.41 5.73 -13.59
N GLU A 82 5.93 6.41 -14.62
CA GLU A 82 5.12 6.97 -15.68
C GLU A 82 4.38 5.91 -16.50
N LEU A 83 5.00 4.74 -16.72
CA LEU A 83 4.35 3.61 -17.38
C LEU A 83 3.11 3.14 -16.63
N ARG A 84 3.23 2.96 -15.31
CA ARG A 84 2.11 2.50 -14.49
C ARG A 84 1.01 3.55 -14.42
N ASP A 85 1.39 4.82 -14.29
CA ASP A 85 0.41 5.91 -14.21
C ASP A 85 -0.37 6.02 -15.53
N ALA A 86 0.27 5.81 -16.69
CA ALA A 86 -0.41 5.79 -17.99
C ALA A 86 -1.43 4.64 -18.13
N GLU A 87 -1.11 3.46 -17.63
CA GLU A 87 -2.03 2.32 -17.58
C GLU A 87 -3.19 2.57 -16.62
N ALA A 88 -2.90 3.11 -15.42
CA ALA A 88 -3.91 3.40 -14.40
C ALA A 88 -4.96 4.40 -14.89
N ILE A 89 -4.56 5.38 -15.70
CA ILE A 89 -5.48 6.37 -16.28
C ILE A 89 -6.49 5.70 -17.23
N ILE A 90 -6.07 4.69 -18.03
CA ILE A 90 -6.98 3.96 -18.93
C ILE A 90 -7.94 3.09 -18.12
N GLU A 91 -7.43 2.35 -17.13
CA GLU A 91 -8.25 1.55 -16.21
C GLU A 91 -9.30 2.41 -15.50
N THR A 92 -8.89 3.59 -15.04
CA THR A 92 -9.77 4.56 -14.36
C THR A 92 -10.83 5.10 -15.29
N TYR A 93 -10.48 5.42 -16.53
CA TYR A 93 -11.45 5.84 -17.55
C TYR A 93 -12.48 4.72 -17.82
N ASP A 94 -12.03 3.48 -17.99
CA ASP A 94 -12.91 2.36 -18.30
C ASP A 94 -13.87 2.09 -17.12
N SER A 95 -13.34 2.06 -15.89
CA SER A 95 -14.12 1.91 -14.65
C SER A 95 -15.13 3.04 -14.43
N LEU A 96 -14.75 4.29 -14.72
CA LEU A 96 -15.64 5.44 -14.62
C LEU A 96 -16.82 5.31 -15.58
N LEU A 97 -16.58 4.89 -16.83
CA LEU A 97 -17.66 4.68 -17.79
C LEU A 97 -18.50 3.44 -17.50
N ASP A 98 -17.95 2.40 -16.87
CA ASP A 98 -18.75 1.28 -16.37
C ASP A 98 -19.70 1.76 -15.26
N LYS A 99 -19.23 2.61 -14.34
CA LYS A 99 -20.03 3.15 -13.23
C LYS A 99 -21.22 4.01 -13.68
N PHE A 100 -21.07 4.73 -14.80
CA PHE A 100 -22.09 5.64 -15.33
C PHE A 100 -22.70 5.16 -16.66
N ASN A 101 -22.60 3.87 -16.98
CA ASN A 101 -23.06 3.29 -18.24
C ASN A 101 -24.54 3.59 -18.57
N ASP A 102 -25.41 3.68 -17.57
CA ASP A 102 -26.84 3.96 -17.71
C ASP A 102 -27.15 5.46 -17.91
N GLN A 103 -26.17 6.34 -17.67
CA GLN A 103 -26.34 7.79 -17.70
C GLN A 103 -25.70 8.45 -18.92
N VAL A 104 -24.81 7.75 -19.62
CA VAL A 104 -24.08 8.31 -20.77
C VAL A 104 -23.91 7.31 -21.91
N ASP A 105 -23.94 7.80 -23.15
CA ASP A 105 -23.54 7.01 -24.31
C ASP A 105 -22.01 6.86 -24.36
N ARG A 106 -21.51 5.65 -24.05
CA ARG A 106 -20.07 5.33 -24.06
C ARG A 106 -19.41 5.60 -25.41
N ARG A 107 -20.17 5.57 -26.52
CA ARG A 107 -19.62 5.84 -27.88
C ARG A 107 -19.13 7.28 -28.01
N ALA A 108 -19.76 8.23 -27.31
CA ALA A 108 -19.34 9.63 -27.33
C ALA A 108 -17.92 9.84 -26.75
N PHE A 109 -17.48 8.97 -25.83
CA PHE A 109 -16.19 9.07 -25.18
C PHE A 109 -15.09 8.23 -25.84
N ALA A 110 -15.42 7.40 -26.84
CA ALA A 110 -14.46 6.55 -27.56
C ALA A 110 -13.22 7.32 -28.10
N PRO A 111 -13.33 8.57 -28.59
CA PRO A 111 -12.16 9.38 -28.95
C PRO A 111 -11.19 9.64 -27.78
N ILE A 112 -11.72 9.87 -26.57
CA ILE A 112 -10.91 10.10 -25.36
C ILE A 112 -10.13 8.83 -25.03
N ARG A 113 -10.81 7.68 -25.03
CA ARG A 113 -10.16 6.37 -24.81
C ARG A 113 -9.01 6.13 -25.80
N ARG A 114 -9.25 6.39 -27.08
CA ARG A 114 -8.25 6.24 -28.15
C ARG A 114 -7.04 7.14 -27.91
N ALA A 115 -7.26 8.40 -27.56
CA ALA A 115 -6.20 9.35 -27.28
C ALA A 115 -5.36 8.95 -26.04
N LEU A 116 -6.00 8.42 -24.99
CA LEU A 116 -5.30 7.86 -23.83
C LEU A 116 -4.43 6.64 -24.20
N THR A 117 -4.95 5.73 -25.03
CA THR A 117 -4.17 4.59 -25.55
C THR A 117 -2.98 5.03 -26.39
N LEU A 118 -3.15 6.03 -27.27
CA LEU A 118 -2.03 6.59 -28.05
C LEU A 118 -0.98 7.24 -27.16
N ARG A 119 -1.41 7.96 -26.12
CA ARG A 119 -0.51 8.53 -25.11
C ARG A 119 0.28 7.43 -24.40
N GLN A 120 -0.37 6.34 -23.98
CA GLN A 120 0.31 5.22 -23.33
C GLN A 120 1.35 4.58 -24.26
N LYS A 121 1.01 4.34 -25.53
CA LYS A 121 1.97 3.82 -26.54
C LYS A 121 3.18 4.73 -26.68
N LYS A 122 2.96 6.04 -26.79
CA LYS A 122 4.05 7.03 -26.85
C LYS A 122 4.95 6.99 -25.62
N ILE A 123 4.37 6.86 -24.42
CA ILE A 123 5.17 6.73 -23.18
C ILE A 123 5.97 5.44 -23.20
N ILE A 124 5.41 4.31 -23.66
CA ILE A 124 6.14 3.05 -23.79
C ILE A 124 7.32 3.21 -24.76
N GLU A 125 7.11 3.85 -25.90
CA GLU A 125 8.16 4.15 -26.89
C GLU A 125 9.26 5.05 -26.31
N GLU A 126 8.88 6.14 -25.63
CA GLU A 126 9.82 7.09 -24.99
C GLU A 126 10.56 6.46 -23.81
N THR A 127 9.93 5.51 -23.12
CA THR A 127 10.56 4.77 -22.01
C THR A 127 11.70 3.88 -22.51
N GLY A 128 11.72 3.53 -23.80
CA GLY A 128 12.79 2.75 -24.42
C GLY A 128 12.76 1.27 -24.05
N ASP A 129 13.93 0.64 -23.99
CA ASP A 129 14.04 -0.81 -23.77
C ASP A 129 13.62 -1.21 -22.35
N LEU A 130 12.40 -1.73 -22.23
CA LEU A 130 11.86 -2.27 -20.98
C LEU A 130 12.68 -3.43 -20.43
N ASN A 131 13.34 -4.23 -21.27
CA ASN A 131 14.19 -5.31 -20.79
C ASN A 131 15.44 -4.76 -20.11
N GLN A 132 16.04 -3.71 -20.67
CA GLN A 132 17.17 -3.03 -20.04
C GLN A 132 16.78 -2.42 -18.68
N LYS A 133 15.60 -1.77 -18.59
CA LYS A 133 15.08 -1.26 -17.31
C LYS A 133 14.85 -2.38 -16.29
N LEU A 134 14.29 -3.51 -16.71
CA LEU A 134 14.11 -4.66 -15.83
C LEU A 134 15.44 -5.24 -15.34
N LYS A 135 16.46 -5.31 -16.20
CA LYS A 135 17.83 -5.69 -15.79
C LYS A 135 18.40 -4.73 -14.74
N GLU A 136 18.22 -3.43 -14.92
CA GLU A 136 18.66 -2.41 -13.96
C GLU A 136 17.92 -2.53 -12.62
N LEU A 137 16.60 -2.73 -12.65
CA LEU A 137 15.79 -2.97 -11.45
C LEU A 137 16.27 -4.23 -10.72
N ARG A 138 16.52 -5.30 -11.46
CA ARG A 138 17.03 -6.56 -10.92
C ARG A 138 18.37 -6.34 -10.21
N ALA A 139 19.33 -5.70 -10.88
CA ALA A 139 20.64 -5.40 -10.29
C ALA A 139 20.52 -4.51 -9.03
N ARG A 140 19.56 -3.58 -8.99
CA ARG A 140 19.29 -2.77 -7.80
C ARG A 140 18.68 -3.59 -6.65
N MET A 141 17.86 -4.59 -6.97
CA MET A 141 17.31 -5.53 -5.99
C MET A 141 18.39 -6.46 -5.44
N ASP A 142 19.26 -7.00 -6.29
CA ASP A 142 20.39 -7.83 -5.86
C ASP A 142 21.33 -7.07 -4.91
N LYS A 143 21.69 -5.83 -5.27
CA LYS A 143 22.49 -4.95 -4.40
C LYS A 143 21.81 -4.68 -3.06
N ALA A 144 20.49 -4.54 -3.04
CA ALA A 144 19.75 -4.36 -1.80
C ALA A 144 19.75 -5.63 -0.96
N ALA A 145 19.56 -6.81 -1.57
CA ALA A 145 19.58 -8.10 -0.88
C ALA A 145 20.89 -8.29 -0.10
N GLY A 146 22.03 -7.94 -0.70
CA GLY A 146 23.35 -8.06 -0.06
C GLY A 146 23.53 -7.20 1.20
N ARG A 147 22.72 -6.15 1.40
CA ARG A 147 22.84 -5.25 2.57
C ARG A 147 21.93 -5.64 3.73
N VAL A 148 20.85 -6.39 3.48
CA VAL A 148 19.83 -6.68 4.50
C VAL A 148 20.41 -7.49 5.66
N ALA A 149 21.37 -8.39 5.39
CA ALA A 149 21.99 -9.22 6.41
C ALA A 149 22.68 -8.39 7.52
N ASP A 150 23.28 -7.26 7.14
CA ASP A 150 24.06 -6.39 8.02
C ASP A 150 23.20 -5.40 8.81
N TRP A 151 21.87 -5.39 8.61
CA TRP A 151 21.01 -4.47 9.32
C TRP A 151 21.01 -4.75 10.83
N LYS A 152 21.00 -3.70 11.66
CA LYS A 152 21.07 -3.82 13.12
C LYS A 152 20.16 -2.84 13.82
N LEU A 153 19.13 -3.34 14.49
CA LEU A 153 18.24 -2.47 15.26
C LEU A 153 18.90 -2.09 16.58
N LYS A 154 18.74 -0.83 17.00
CA LYS A 154 19.23 -0.36 18.30
C LYS A 154 18.52 -1.03 19.48
N VAL A 155 17.24 -1.35 19.30
CA VAL A 155 16.36 -1.95 20.31
C VAL A 155 15.44 -2.95 19.61
N ASP A 156 15.29 -4.15 20.21
CA ASP A 156 14.38 -5.20 19.74
C ASP A 156 13.03 -5.16 20.49
N GLY A 157 12.14 -6.09 20.22
CA GLY A 157 10.82 -6.18 20.81
C GLY A 157 9.89 -5.05 20.35
N PHE A 158 8.80 -4.85 21.09
CA PHE A 158 7.81 -3.83 20.71
C PHE A 158 8.39 -2.41 20.72
N ASP A 159 9.36 -2.13 21.60
CA ASP A 159 10.09 -0.86 21.63
C ASP A 159 10.83 -0.59 20.31
N GLY A 160 11.22 -1.65 19.61
CA GLY A 160 11.82 -1.61 18.29
C GLY A 160 10.91 -1.02 17.19
N ILE A 161 9.58 -1.11 17.36
CA ILE A 161 8.59 -0.78 16.33
C ILE A 161 7.54 0.26 16.76
N GLU A 162 7.31 0.45 18.06
CA GLU A 162 6.24 1.30 18.58
C GLU A 162 6.35 2.74 18.04
N GLY A 163 7.56 3.30 18.05
CA GLY A 163 7.80 4.66 17.60
C GLY A 163 7.39 4.89 16.14
N GLY A 164 7.75 3.96 15.24
CA GLY A 164 7.39 4.07 13.82
C GLY A 164 5.92 3.76 13.53
N LEU A 165 5.34 2.82 14.28
CA LEU A 165 3.91 2.51 14.25
C LEU A 165 3.06 3.74 14.63
N VAL A 166 3.37 4.34 15.79
CA VAL A 166 2.67 5.52 16.31
C VAL A 166 2.90 6.74 15.42
N ALA A 167 4.11 6.94 14.90
CA ALA A 167 4.41 8.04 13.99
C ALA A 167 3.62 7.95 12.68
N THR A 168 3.54 6.74 12.10
CA THR A 168 2.79 6.50 10.85
C THR A 168 1.29 6.71 11.07
N TYR A 169 0.73 6.17 12.16
CA TYR A 169 -0.68 6.39 12.52
C TYR A 169 -0.99 7.88 12.74
N ARG A 170 -0.14 8.58 13.51
CA ARG A 170 -0.29 10.03 13.75
C ARG A 170 -0.28 10.81 12.45
N LEU A 171 0.62 10.48 11.54
CA LEU A 171 0.73 11.18 10.26
C LEU A 171 -0.49 10.91 9.39
N ALA A 172 -0.98 9.67 9.30
CA ALA A 172 -2.20 9.32 8.58
C ALA A 172 -3.43 10.06 9.12
N ARG A 173 -3.56 10.16 10.45
CA ARG A 173 -4.62 10.96 11.09
C ARG A 173 -4.50 12.45 10.78
N LYS A 174 -3.29 13.01 10.84
CA LYS A 174 -3.05 14.43 10.54
C LYS A 174 -3.39 14.76 9.08
N THR A 175 -2.97 13.91 8.16
CA THR A 175 -3.19 14.13 6.73
C THR A 175 -4.65 13.92 6.33
N MET A 176 -5.39 13.04 7.02
CA MET A 176 -6.85 13.00 6.92
C MET A 176 -7.47 14.35 7.29
N THR A 177 -7.12 14.89 8.46
CA THR A 177 -7.65 16.20 8.91
C THR A 177 -7.31 17.30 7.92
N ALA A 178 -6.09 17.34 7.40
CA ALA A 178 -5.68 18.30 6.38
C ALA A 178 -6.48 18.16 5.08
N ALA A 179 -6.68 16.94 4.57
CA ALA A 179 -7.42 16.67 3.34
C ALA A 179 -8.89 17.10 3.40
N TYR A 180 -9.54 17.04 4.56
CA TYR A 180 -10.92 17.55 4.69
C TYR A 180 -11.01 19.01 5.15
N GLY A 181 -9.94 19.58 5.72
CA GLY A 181 -9.86 21.00 6.04
C GLY A 181 -9.53 21.86 4.82
N ASP A 182 -8.72 21.34 3.90
CA ASP A 182 -8.35 21.94 2.63
C ASP A 182 -8.34 20.85 1.53
N PRO A 183 -9.46 20.65 0.82
CA PRO A 183 -9.68 19.50 -0.06
C PRO A 183 -8.99 19.61 -1.43
N THR A 184 -7.67 19.74 -1.41
CA THR A 184 -6.81 19.69 -2.60
C THR A 184 -6.43 18.26 -2.96
N ALA A 185 -6.17 18.03 -4.25
CA ALA A 185 -5.66 16.75 -4.74
C ALA A 185 -4.35 16.35 -4.06
N GLU A 186 -3.50 17.32 -3.76
CA GLU A 186 -2.23 17.14 -3.08
C GLU A 186 -2.42 16.65 -1.64
N ASN A 187 -3.39 17.22 -0.91
CA ASN A 187 -3.69 16.79 0.47
C ASN A 187 -4.32 15.38 0.50
N PHE A 188 -5.25 15.06 -0.41
CA PHE A 188 -5.79 13.70 -0.53
C PHE A 188 -4.73 12.68 -0.95
N HIS A 189 -3.82 13.05 -1.85
CA HIS A 189 -2.69 12.20 -2.24
C HIS A 189 -1.72 11.97 -1.07
N GLU A 190 -1.44 12.99 -0.25
CA GLU A 190 -0.66 12.81 0.95
C GLU A 190 -1.35 11.86 1.93
N TRP A 191 -2.65 12.04 2.18
CA TRP A 191 -3.41 11.15 3.05
C TRP A 191 -3.39 9.70 2.55
N ARG A 192 -3.63 9.48 1.25
CA ARG A 192 -3.53 8.17 0.61
C ARG A 192 -2.20 7.47 0.89
N LYS A 193 -1.07 8.17 0.75
CA LYS A 193 0.26 7.57 1.01
C LYS A 193 0.35 7.05 2.44
N GLN A 194 -0.16 7.82 3.40
CA GLN A 194 -0.10 7.46 4.82
C GLN A 194 -1.07 6.35 5.19
N ALA A 195 -2.29 6.36 4.64
CA ALA A 195 -3.25 5.28 4.77
C ALA A 195 -2.65 3.95 4.28
N LYS A 196 -1.95 3.97 3.13
CA LYS A 196 -1.30 2.77 2.60
C LYS A 196 -0.18 2.24 3.50
N TYR A 197 0.63 3.12 4.10
CA TYR A 197 1.65 2.70 5.07
C TYR A 197 1.03 2.10 6.33
N HIS A 198 -0.02 2.72 6.85
CA HIS A 198 -0.76 2.20 8.00
C HIS A 198 -1.36 0.80 7.71
N GLY A 199 -2.01 0.61 6.55
CA GLY A 199 -2.54 -0.70 6.17
C GLY A 199 -1.47 -1.79 6.10
N TYR A 200 -0.27 -1.46 5.59
CA TYR A 200 0.85 -2.40 5.64
C TYR A 200 1.33 -2.70 7.06
N HIS A 201 1.27 -1.74 8.00
CA HIS A 201 1.58 -2.01 9.40
C HIS A 201 0.56 -2.95 10.04
N MET A 202 -0.74 -2.81 9.70
CA MET A 202 -1.77 -3.76 10.15
C MET A 202 -1.50 -5.17 9.64
N ARG A 203 -1.08 -5.30 8.38
CA ARG A 203 -0.65 -6.58 7.81
C ARG A 203 0.62 -7.15 8.47
N LEU A 204 1.60 -6.29 8.76
CA LEU A 204 2.85 -6.71 9.43
C LEU A 204 2.59 -7.28 10.83
N LEU A 205 1.64 -6.68 11.55
CA LEU A 205 1.29 -7.04 12.93
C LEU A 205 0.11 -8.00 13.00
N ARG A 206 -0.24 -8.66 11.89
CA ARG A 206 -1.41 -9.53 11.79
C ARG A 206 -1.42 -10.67 12.81
N GLU A 207 -0.23 -11.20 13.11
CA GLU A 207 -0.11 -12.36 14.00
C GLU A 207 -0.35 -12.01 15.48
N LEU A 208 -0.35 -10.72 15.86
CA LEU A 208 -0.61 -10.31 17.25
C LEU A 208 -1.99 -10.72 17.75
N TRP A 209 -3.00 -10.63 16.87
CA TRP A 209 -4.36 -11.09 17.18
C TRP A 209 -5.15 -11.25 15.87
N LYS A 210 -5.03 -12.43 15.25
CA LYS A 210 -5.51 -12.69 13.88
C LYS A 210 -6.94 -12.22 13.58
N PRO A 211 -7.97 -12.55 14.39
CA PRO A 211 -9.35 -12.15 14.07
C PRO A 211 -9.52 -10.62 14.00
N VAL A 212 -8.96 -9.89 14.97
CA VAL A 212 -9.06 -8.43 15.04
C VAL A 212 -8.21 -7.77 13.97
N MET A 213 -6.97 -8.23 13.79
CA MET A 213 -6.04 -7.64 12.84
C MET A 213 -6.45 -7.84 11.39
N ARG A 214 -7.08 -8.98 11.04
CA ARG A 214 -7.63 -9.20 9.70
C ARG A 214 -8.76 -8.22 9.37
N SER A 215 -9.62 -7.92 10.34
CA SER A 215 -10.68 -6.92 10.16
C SER A 215 -10.11 -5.52 9.98
N LEU A 216 -9.12 -5.12 10.79
CA LEU A 216 -8.44 -3.83 10.63
C LEU A 216 -7.69 -3.71 9.30
N GLU A 217 -7.03 -4.78 8.87
CA GLU A 217 -6.36 -4.84 7.57
C GLU A 217 -7.36 -4.66 6.43
N LYS A 218 -8.51 -5.34 6.47
CA LYS A 218 -9.55 -5.23 5.45
C LYS A 218 -10.05 -3.79 5.30
N GLU A 219 -10.39 -3.14 6.40
CA GLU A 219 -10.84 -1.74 6.40
C GLU A 219 -9.74 -0.80 5.89
N ALA A 220 -8.47 -1.05 6.25
CA ALA A 220 -7.34 -0.23 5.80
C ALA A 220 -7.02 -0.44 4.30
N ASP A 221 -7.23 -1.64 3.77
CA ASP A 221 -7.15 -1.93 2.34
C ASP A 221 -8.30 -1.25 1.59
N GLU A 222 -9.54 -1.33 2.07
CA GLU A 222 -10.69 -0.63 1.49
C GLU A 222 -10.47 0.90 1.44
N LEU A 223 -10.01 1.51 2.55
CA LEU A 223 -9.63 2.92 2.57
C LEU A 223 -8.53 3.24 1.54
N SER A 224 -7.53 2.36 1.42
CA SER A 224 -6.42 2.55 0.49
C SER A 224 -6.86 2.49 -0.98
N ASP A 225 -7.85 1.65 -1.26
CA ASP A 225 -8.41 1.46 -2.60
C ASP A 225 -9.30 2.65 -2.99
N LEU A 226 -10.20 3.10 -2.09
CA LEU A 226 -11.00 4.31 -2.29
C LEU A 226 -10.15 5.56 -2.58
N LEU A 227 -9.11 5.77 -1.77
CA LEU A 227 -8.16 6.87 -1.98
C LEU A 227 -7.28 6.65 -3.21
N GLY A 228 -7.08 5.40 -3.62
CA GLY A 228 -6.40 5.02 -4.86
C GLY A 228 -7.18 5.44 -6.09
N ASP A 229 -8.47 5.12 -6.12
CA ASP A 229 -9.36 5.47 -7.21
C ASP A 229 -9.54 6.99 -7.32
N ASP A 230 -9.69 7.69 -6.19
CA ASP A 230 -9.77 9.16 -6.15
C ASP A 230 -8.51 9.80 -6.73
N HIS A 231 -7.33 9.28 -6.36
CA HIS A 231 -6.08 9.78 -6.90
C HIS A 231 -5.95 9.54 -8.40
N ASN A 232 -6.35 8.37 -8.90
CA ASN A 232 -6.28 8.09 -10.33
C ASN A 232 -7.25 8.98 -11.13
N LEU A 233 -8.42 9.30 -10.55
CA LEU A 233 -9.37 10.26 -11.10
C LEU A 233 -8.78 11.68 -11.20
N ASP A 234 -8.07 12.14 -10.17
CA ASP A 234 -7.33 13.43 -10.23
C ASP A 234 -6.27 13.43 -11.33
N VAL A 235 -5.52 12.33 -11.48
CA VAL A 235 -4.51 12.20 -12.54
C VAL A 235 -5.16 12.21 -13.93
N LEU A 236 -6.30 11.54 -14.10
CA LEU A 236 -7.09 11.58 -15.34
C LEU A 236 -7.60 13.00 -15.62
N HIS A 237 -8.17 13.66 -14.62
CA HIS A 237 -8.65 15.05 -14.71
C HIS A 237 -7.54 16.00 -15.18
N LYS A 238 -6.38 15.99 -14.51
CA LYS A 238 -5.19 16.78 -14.88
C LYS A 238 -4.68 16.44 -16.28
N THR A 239 -4.74 15.17 -16.68
CA THR A 239 -4.32 14.71 -18.01
C THR A 239 -5.19 15.28 -19.13
N LEU A 240 -6.51 15.31 -18.94
CA LEU A 240 -7.47 15.86 -19.90
C LEU A 240 -7.33 17.38 -20.03
N LEU A 241 -7.12 18.09 -18.92
CA LEU A 241 -6.97 19.55 -18.91
C LEU A 241 -5.67 20.05 -19.55
N LYS A 242 -4.58 19.28 -19.49
CA LYS A 242 -3.28 19.70 -20.05
C LYS A 242 -3.29 19.86 -21.56
N SER A 243 -4.16 19.13 -22.28
CA SER A 243 -4.25 19.24 -23.75
C SER A 243 -5.64 18.83 -24.26
N PRO A 244 -6.71 19.61 -24.00
CA PRO A 244 -8.09 19.20 -24.26
C PRO A 244 -8.31 18.85 -25.75
N ASN A 245 -7.72 19.62 -26.66
CA ASN A 245 -7.85 19.42 -28.10
C ASN A 245 -7.34 18.06 -28.60
N LYS A 246 -6.52 17.34 -27.80
CA LYS A 246 -6.01 16.01 -28.16
C LYS A 246 -6.98 14.88 -27.81
N TYR A 247 -7.96 15.12 -26.95
CA TYR A 247 -8.80 14.05 -26.39
C TYR A 247 -10.21 13.98 -26.99
N GLY A 248 -10.63 14.96 -27.79
CA GLY A 248 -11.91 14.92 -28.48
C GLY A 248 -12.63 16.27 -28.48
N LYS A 249 -13.95 16.23 -28.62
CA LYS A 249 -14.77 17.46 -28.63
C LYS A 249 -14.80 18.05 -27.22
N LYS A 250 -14.75 19.38 -27.14
CA LYS A 250 -14.78 20.13 -25.87
C LYS A 250 -15.98 19.76 -25.00
N ARG A 251 -17.16 19.56 -25.61
CA ARG A 251 -18.39 19.17 -24.90
C ARG A 251 -18.23 17.83 -24.18
N ASP A 252 -17.73 16.81 -24.87
CA ASP A 252 -17.60 15.45 -24.33
C ASP A 252 -16.57 15.41 -23.20
N ILE A 253 -15.48 16.18 -23.33
CA ILE A 253 -14.48 16.34 -22.26
C ILE A 253 -15.12 16.98 -21.02
N GLN A 254 -15.91 18.05 -21.17
CA GLN A 254 -16.57 18.69 -20.03
C GLN A 254 -17.56 17.76 -19.32
N VAL A 255 -18.31 16.94 -20.06
CA VAL A 255 -19.17 15.91 -19.46
C VAL A 255 -18.33 14.90 -18.67
N LEU A 256 -17.22 14.42 -19.24
CA LEU A 256 -16.34 13.47 -18.54
C LEU A 256 -15.73 14.06 -17.27
N LEU A 257 -15.30 15.33 -17.30
CA LEU A 257 -14.79 16.03 -16.11
C LEU A 257 -15.86 16.10 -15.01
N GLY A 258 -17.12 16.40 -15.35
CA GLY A 258 -18.22 16.38 -14.38
C GLY A 258 -18.47 14.99 -13.77
N LEU A 259 -18.32 13.91 -14.55
CA LEU A 259 -18.40 12.54 -14.01
C LEU A 259 -17.23 12.22 -13.08
N ILE A 260 -16.02 12.68 -13.41
CA ILE A 260 -14.84 12.54 -12.56
C ILE A 260 -15.07 13.23 -11.22
N ASP A 261 -15.51 14.49 -11.23
CA ASP A 261 -15.75 15.28 -10.01
C ASP A 261 -16.82 14.63 -9.13
N ARG A 262 -17.91 14.15 -9.74
CA ARG A 262 -18.96 13.41 -9.02
C ARG A 262 -18.40 12.15 -8.36
N ARG A 263 -17.66 11.31 -9.10
CA ARG A 263 -17.13 10.07 -8.55
C ARG A 263 -16.07 10.31 -7.48
N SER A 264 -15.23 11.32 -7.66
CA SER A 264 -14.25 11.77 -6.67
C SER A 264 -14.93 12.18 -5.37
N ALA A 265 -16.03 12.95 -5.43
CA ALA A 265 -16.80 13.32 -4.26
C ALA A 265 -17.40 12.10 -3.52
N GLU A 266 -17.98 11.14 -4.26
CA GLU A 266 -18.51 9.88 -3.70
C GLU A 266 -17.42 9.11 -2.94
N LEU A 267 -16.29 8.84 -3.60
CA LEU A 267 -15.15 8.13 -3.02
C LEU A 267 -14.61 8.81 -1.76
N ARG A 268 -14.53 10.14 -1.75
CA ARG A 268 -14.08 10.91 -0.59
C ARG A 268 -15.06 10.86 0.57
N VAL A 269 -16.36 10.75 0.34
CA VAL A 269 -17.35 10.55 1.43
C VAL A 269 -17.21 9.15 2.04
N GLU A 270 -17.09 8.13 1.19
CA GLU A 270 -16.87 6.74 1.62
C GLU A 270 -15.55 6.63 2.43
N ALA A 271 -14.46 7.19 1.90
CA ALA A 271 -13.14 7.20 2.55
C ALA A 271 -13.17 7.92 3.92
N LYS A 272 -13.97 9.01 4.04
CA LYS A 272 -14.11 9.75 5.32
C LYS A 272 -14.68 8.85 6.41
N THR A 273 -15.66 8.03 6.06
CA THR A 273 -16.37 7.14 6.98
C THR A 273 -15.42 6.08 7.53
N ILE A 274 -14.68 5.40 6.65
CA ILE A 274 -13.71 4.36 7.05
C ILE A 274 -12.54 5.00 7.81
N GLY A 275 -11.98 6.10 7.28
CA GLY A 275 -10.91 6.84 7.93
C GLY A 275 -11.27 7.32 9.33
N GLY A 276 -12.51 7.77 9.53
CA GLY A 276 -13.02 8.21 10.85
C GLY A 276 -13.02 7.08 11.88
N ARG A 277 -13.30 5.84 11.46
CA ARG A 277 -13.25 4.65 12.32
C ARG A 277 -11.80 4.24 12.62
N ILE A 278 -10.96 4.12 11.59
CA ILE A 278 -9.56 3.71 11.72
C ILE A 278 -8.76 4.71 12.58
N PHE A 279 -8.96 6.02 12.37
CA PHE A 279 -8.16 7.09 12.99
C PHE A 279 -8.83 7.74 14.21
N ALA A 280 -9.81 7.06 14.83
CA ALA A 280 -10.55 7.55 15.99
C ALA A 280 -9.69 7.74 17.24
N GLU A 281 -8.73 6.84 17.47
CA GLU A 281 -7.90 6.84 18.68
C GLU A 281 -6.85 7.96 18.68
N LYS A 282 -6.48 8.43 19.88
CA LYS A 282 -5.26 9.25 20.03
C LYS A 282 -4.03 8.38 19.76
N PRO A 283 -2.98 8.87 19.06
CA PRO A 283 -1.83 8.04 18.69
C PRO A 283 -1.13 7.31 19.84
N LYS A 284 -1.06 7.92 21.05
CA LYS A 284 -0.49 7.25 22.23
C LYS A 284 -1.35 6.10 22.75
N ALA A 285 -2.68 6.21 22.65
CA ALA A 285 -3.59 5.13 23.05
C ALA A 285 -3.50 3.96 22.07
N PHE A 286 -3.45 4.26 20.77
CA PHE A 286 -3.19 3.28 19.72
C PHE A 286 -1.90 2.49 19.96
N GLY A 287 -0.78 3.18 20.26
CA GLY A 287 0.49 2.52 20.60
C GLY A 287 0.38 1.58 21.80
N ARG A 288 -0.20 2.05 22.92
CA ARG A 288 -0.43 1.22 24.12
C ARG A 288 -1.30 0.00 23.85
N ARG A 289 -2.35 0.12 23.02
CA ARG A 289 -3.21 -1.01 22.64
C ARG A 289 -2.40 -2.09 21.92
N PHE A 290 -1.57 -1.70 20.97
CA PHE A 290 -0.70 -2.64 20.25
C PHE A 290 0.42 -3.23 21.13
N ARG A 291 0.91 -2.49 22.13
CA ARG A 291 1.84 -3.02 23.13
C ARG A 291 1.23 -4.17 23.91
N VAL A 292 0.00 -4.00 24.38
CA VAL A 292 -0.72 -5.06 25.10
C VAL A 292 -0.95 -6.27 24.19
N TYR A 293 -1.34 -6.07 22.93
CA TYR A 293 -1.48 -7.19 21.98
C TYR A 293 -0.15 -7.93 21.78
N TRP A 294 0.97 -7.19 21.74
CA TRP A 294 2.30 -7.76 21.62
C TRP A 294 2.68 -8.61 22.84
N GLU A 295 2.53 -8.06 24.05
CA GLU A 295 2.87 -8.73 25.30
C GLU A 295 2.07 -10.03 25.50
N VAL A 296 0.76 -9.98 25.24
CA VAL A 296 -0.10 -11.18 25.32
C VAL A 296 0.32 -12.22 24.28
N CYS A 297 0.50 -11.82 23.03
CA CYS A 297 0.91 -12.74 21.95
C CYS A 297 2.25 -13.42 22.25
N ARG A 298 3.22 -12.71 22.86
CA ARG A 298 4.51 -13.28 23.27
C ARG A 298 4.35 -14.27 24.42
N SER A 299 3.53 -13.93 25.42
CA SER A 299 3.28 -14.84 26.55
C SER A 299 2.62 -16.16 26.13
N GLU A 300 1.77 -16.15 25.09
CA GLU A 300 1.16 -17.36 24.54
C GLU A 300 2.16 -18.30 23.86
N VAL A 301 3.27 -17.77 23.32
CA VAL A 301 4.35 -18.58 22.72
C VAL A 301 5.25 -19.17 23.79
N GLU A 302 5.52 -18.41 24.85
CA GLU A 302 6.36 -18.85 25.99
C GLU A 302 5.67 -19.89 26.87
N LEU A 303 4.34 -19.98 26.83
CA LEU A 303 3.56 -21.05 27.45
C LEU A 303 3.45 -22.22 26.46
N PRO A 304 4.26 -23.30 26.57
CA PRO A 304 4.05 -24.48 25.76
C PRO A 304 2.67 -25.03 26.13
N SER A 305 1.74 -24.97 25.17
CA SER A 305 0.43 -25.64 25.15
C SER A 305 0.25 -26.63 26.30
N LYS A 306 -0.20 -26.15 27.47
CA LYS A 306 -0.87 -27.03 28.43
C LYS A 306 -2.16 -27.40 27.73
N LYS A 307 -2.13 -28.54 27.03
CA LYS A 307 -3.33 -29.25 26.63
C LYS A 307 -4.20 -29.32 27.89
N LEU A 308 -5.30 -28.58 27.88
CA LEU A 308 -6.47 -28.87 28.69
C LEU A 308 -7.01 -30.21 28.18
N THR A 309 -6.35 -31.30 28.55
CA THR A 309 -6.85 -32.67 28.47
C THR A 309 -6.87 -33.21 29.88
N GLU A 310 -7.70 -32.61 30.72
CA GLU A 310 -8.28 -33.30 31.87
C GLU A 310 -9.78 -33.03 31.78
N GLU A 311 -10.49 -33.94 31.12
CA GLU A 311 -11.93 -34.10 31.36
C GLU A 311 -12.11 -34.37 32.86
N PRO A 312 -13.06 -33.70 33.55
CA PRO A 312 -13.35 -34.02 34.93
C PRO A 312 -13.84 -35.47 34.97
N GLY A 313 -13.06 -36.32 35.65
CA GLY A 313 -13.38 -37.73 35.82
C GLY A 313 -14.81 -37.88 36.35
N VAL A 314 -15.65 -38.53 35.56
CA VAL A 314 -16.97 -38.97 35.99
C VAL A 314 -16.74 -40.00 37.09
N VAL A 315 -16.98 -39.60 38.34
CA VAL A 315 -17.09 -40.53 39.46
C VAL A 315 -18.43 -41.26 39.30
N THR A 316 -18.42 -42.42 38.65
CA THR A 316 -19.52 -43.37 38.76
C THR A 316 -19.44 -44.03 40.14
N ALA A 317 -20.29 -43.58 41.05
CA ALA A 317 -20.62 -44.33 42.25
C ALA A 317 -21.41 -45.58 41.85
N ALA A 318 -20.87 -46.75 42.16
CA ALA A 318 -21.57 -48.03 42.07
C ALA A 318 -21.37 -48.79 43.39
N ALA A 319 -22.49 -48.89 44.13
CA ALA A 319 -22.97 -49.98 45.00
C ALA A 319 -23.66 -49.42 46.24
#